data_AF-A0A353H6W3-F1
#
_entry.id   AF-A0A353H6W3-F1
#
_cell.length_a   1.000
_cell.length_b   1.000
_cell.length_c   1.000
_cell.angle_alpha   90.00
_cell.angle_beta   90.00
_cell.angle_gamma   90.00
#
_symmetry.space_group_name_H-M   'P 1'
#
loop_
_entity.id
_entity.type
_entity.pdbx_description
1 polymer ?
#
loop_
_entity_poly.entity_id
_entity_poly.type
_entity_poly.pdbx_seq_one_letter_code
_entity_poly.pdbx_strand_id
1 'polypeptide(L)'
;MSYIHEALKKAQKDRDVRDKDYSGILSVCGRKKRLFSGRSLGWVALVIILIFLAFATYSWLDFKTRQTPSPDENKDIKPQPAPKQKSVYDVKEIYERARIYYKNGRLKDAKRLYKETLRVAPDHIGALNNLGVIYIQEKDFQAARNNFERAIRLKPGYVDPYYNLACIYAVKSKLKKSLGYLKKAVSLDQSVRDWARVDNDLKKLRGIPEFEEMVKKGKD
;
A
#
# COMPACT_ATOMS: atom_id res chain seq x y z
N MET A 1 21.83 -25.98 -18.35
CA MET A 1 21.55 -24.67 -17.71
C MET A 1 21.91 -24.78 -16.24
N SER A 2 22.84 -23.95 -15.75
CA SER A 2 23.37 -24.02 -14.37
C SER A 2 22.38 -23.44 -13.36
N TYR A 3 22.19 -24.13 -12.21
CA TYR A 3 21.42 -23.65 -11.05
C TYR A 3 21.81 -22.23 -10.61
N ILE A 4 23.08 -21.84 -10.82
CA ILE A 4 23.60 -20.51 -10.50
C ILE A 4 22.99 -19.45 -11.44
N HIS A 5 22.83 -19.78 -12.73
CA HIS A 5 22.31 -18.86 -13.73
C HIS A 5 20.82 -18.59 -13.52
N GLU A 6 20.07 -19.59 -13.07
CA GLU A 6 18.64 -19.49 -12.75
C GLU A 6 18.39 -18.75 -11.43
N ALA A 7 19.24 -18.96 -10.41
CA ALA A 7 19.22 -18.19 -9.17
C ALA A 7 19.54 -16.70 -9.40
N LEU A 8 20.52 -16.39 -10.26
CA LEU A 8 20.84 -15.02 -10.68
C LEU A 8 19.69 -14.37 -11.43
N LYS A 9 19.07 -15.09 -12.36
CA LYS A 9 17.93 -14.59 -13.15
C LYS A 9 16.70 -14.35 -12.27
N LYS A 10 16.47 -15.21 -11.27
CA LYS A 10 15.43 -15.04 -10.24
C LYS A 10 15.73 -13.83 -9.34
N ALA A 11 16.98 -13.67 -8.89
CA ALA A 11 17.40 -12.53 -8.08
C ALA A 11 17.37 -11.19 -8.86
N GLN A 12 17.64 -11.21 -10.17
CA GLN A 12 17.46 -10.06 -11.06
C GLN A 12 15.99 -9.76 -11.30
N LYS A 13 15.15 -10.77 -11.58
CA LYS A 13 13.70 -10.59 -11.73
C LYS A 13 13.05 -10.04 -10.44
N ASP A 14 13.48 -10.52 -9.27
CA ASP A 14 13.03 -9.99 -7.99
C ASP A 14 13.53 -8.55 -7.76
N ARG A 15 14.71 -8.18 -8.30
CA ARG A 15 15.20 -6.79 -8.35
C ARG A 15 14.35 -5.90 -9.27
N ASP A 16 14.06 -6.33 -10.49
CA ASP A 16 13.26 -5.56 -11.46
C ASP A 16 11.80 -5.37 -11.02
N VAL A 17 11.29 -6.28 -10.18
CA VAL A 17 9.98 -6.14 -9.53
C VAL A 17 10.03 -5.16 -8.35
N ARG A 18 11.19 -5.01 -7.67
CA ARG A 18 11.40 -3.97 -6.65
C ARG A 18 11.46 -2.57 -7.26
N ASP A 19 11.97 -2.43 -8.48
CA ASP A 19 12.24 -1.15 -9.14
C ASP A 19 11.00 -0.42 -9.68
N LYS A 20 9.82 -1.05 -9.72
CA LYS A 20 8.60 -0.42 -10.24
C LYS A 20 7.71 0.09 -9.10
N ASP A 21 7.74 1.41 -8.92
CA ASP A 21 6.90 2.29 -8.08
C ASP A 21 7.33 2.57 -6.62
N TYR A 22 8.62 2.70 -6.31
CA TYR A 22 9.00 3.45 -5.09
C TYR A 22 8.85 4.96 -5.32
N SER A 23 7.63 5.47 -5.14
CA SER A 23 7.39 6.89 -4.95
C SER A 23 7.66 7.20 -3.47
N GLY A 24 8.84 7.73 -3.13
CA GLY A 24 9.23 8.02 -1.73
C GLY A 24 8.13 8.73 -0.91
N ILE A 25 8.19 8.62 0.41
CA ILE A 25 7.25 9.15 1.41
C ILE A 25 6.79 10.58 1.07
N LEU A 26 7.72 11.47 0.71
CA LEU A 26 7.44 12.86 0.40
C LEU A 26 6.74 13.06 -0.96
N SER A 27 6.93 12.15 -1.92
CA SER A 27 6.27 12.21 -3.24
C SER A 27 4.77 11.88 -3.18
N VAL A 28 4.35 11.08 -2.20
CA VAL A 28 2.94 10.71 -1.98
C VAL A 28 2.11 11.91 -1.50
N CYS A 29 2.76 12.90 -0.88
CA CYS A 29 2.09 14.10 -0.39
C CYS A 29 1.67 15.08 -1.52
N GLY A 30 2.12 14.87 -2.77
CA GLY A 30 1.95 15.81 -3.88
C GLY A 30 0.78 15.55 -4.84
N ARG A 31 -0.02 14.49 -4.67
CA ARG A 31 -1.10 14.15 -5.63
C ARG A 31 -2.34 15.03 -5.39
N LYS A 32 -2.30 16.28 -5.88
CA LYS A 32 -3.51 17.10 -6.05
C LYS A 32 -4.50 16.30 -6.90
N LYS A 33 -5.69 16.00 -6.35
CA LYS A 33 -6.81 15.49 -7.13
C LYS A 33 -7.07 16.51 -8.24
N ARG A 34 -6.75 16.17 -9.50
CA ARG A 34 -7.34 16.87 -10.64
C ARG A 34 -8.83 16.59 -10.56
N LEU A 35 -9.59 17.54 -9.98
CA LEU A 35 -11.02 17.56 -10.17
C LEU A 35 -11.26 17.69 -11.68
N PHE A 36 -12.10 16.79 -12.17
CA PHE A 36 -12.62 16.68 -13.51
C PHE A 36 -12.62 18.00 -14.28
N SER A 37 -11.86 18.05 -15.38
CA SER A 37 -11.98 19.07 -16.40
C SER A 37 -13.28 18.87 -17.18
N GLY A 38 -14.15 19.88 -17.13
CA GLY A 38 -15.01 20.30 -18.24
C GLY A 38 -15.89 19.23 -18.91
N ARG A 39 -16.98 18.83 -18.25
CA ARG A 39 -18.25 18.59 -18.95
C ARG A 39 -19.22 19.67 -18.48
N SER A 40 -19.80 20.42 -19.43
CA SER A 40 -20.68 21.54 -19.13
C SER A 40 -21.77 21.10 -18.15
N LEU A 41 -21.97 21.87 -17.08
CA LEU A 41 -22.97 21.56 -16.04
C LEU A 41 -24.35 21.25 -16.63
N GLY A 42 -24.67 21.82 -17.81
CA GLY A 42 -25.91 21.57 -18.54
C GLY A 42 -26.11 20.11 -18.96
N TRP A 43 -25.06 19.38 -19.36
CA TRP A 43 -25.20 17.98 -19.77
C TRP A 43 -25.47 17.04 -18.58
N VAL A 44 -24.87 17.32 -17.42
CA VAL A 44 -25.11 16.55 -16.19
C VAL A 44 -26.52 16.81 -15.67
N ALA A 45 -27.00 18.05 -15.74
CA ALA A 45 -28.38 18.39 -15.38
C ALA A 45 -29.41 17.70 -16.29
N LEU A 46 -29.16 17.66 -17.60
CA LEU A 46 -30.04 16.94 -18.55
C LEU A 46 -30.15 15.45 -18.27
N VAL A 47 -29.03 14.78 -17.96
CA VAL A 47 -29.03 13.35 -17.61
C VAL A 47 -29.79 13.09 -16.31
N ILE A 48 -29.63 13.96 -15.30
CA ILE A 48 -30.37 13.86 -14.04
C ILE A 48 -31.87 14.01 -14.28
N ILE A 49 -32.29 15.01 -15.08
CA ILE A 49 -33.71 15.23 -15.42
C ILE A 49 -34.29 14.03 -16.16
N LEU A 50 -33.56 13.43 -17.11
CA LEU A 50 -34.00 12.23 -17.81
C LEU A 50 -34.15 11.01 -16.88
N ILE A 51 -33.25 10.85 -15.90
CA ILE A 51 -33.36 9.80 -14.89
C ILE A 51 -34.59 10.01 -13.99
N PHE A 52 -34.88 11.25 -13.58
CA PHE A 52 -36.07 11.56 -12.79
C PHE A 52 -37.37 11.35 -13.59
N LEU A 53 -37.40 11.72 -14.88
CA LEU A 53 -38.54 11.44 -15.76
C LEU A 53 -38.77 9.93 -15.95
N ALA A 54 -37.69 9.16 -16.14
CA ALA A 54 -37.77 7.70 -16.22
C ALA A 54 -38.23 7.07 -14.89
N PHE A 55 -37.82 7.61 -13.74
CA PHE A 55 -38.23 7.10 -12.43
C PHE A 55 -39.69 7.43 -12.10
N ALA A 56 -40.17 8.60 -12.53
CA ALA A 56 -41.58 9.01 -12.37
C ALA A 56 -42.52 8.14 -13.22
N THR A 57 -42.11 7.76 -14.44
CA THR A 57 -42.89 6.84 -15.27
C THR A 57 -42.83 5.39 -14.78
N TYR A 58 -41.69 4.95 -14.24
CA TYR A 58 -41.57 3.60 -13.67
C TYR A 58 -42.32 3.45 -12.32
N SER A 59 -42.32 4.48 -11.47
CA SER A 59 -42.96 4.43 -10.15
C SER A 59 -44.49 4.46 -10.18
N TRP A 60 -45.12 4.89 -11.28
CA TRP A 60 -46.58 4.82 -11.43
C TRP A 60 -47.07 3.41 -11.82
N LEU A 61 -46.21 2.57 -12.40
CA LEU A 61 -46.58 1.23 -12.86
C LEU A 61 -46.42 0.15 -11.77
N ASP A 62 -45.54 0.33 -10.79
CA ASP A 62 -45.23 -0.69 -9.75
C ASP A 62 -46.11 -0.58 -8.48
N PHE A 63 -47.00 0.42 -8.40
CA PHE A 63 -47.84 0.66 -7.22
C PHE A 63 -49.02 -0.32 -7.08
N LYS A 64 -49.41 -1.03 -8.15
CA LYS A 64 -50.66 -1.82 -8.17
C LYS A 64 -50.58 -3.27 -7.68
N THR A 65 -49.47 -3.75 -7.11
CA THR A 65 -49.40 -5.14 -6.58
C THR A 65 -48.57 -5.34 -5.31
N ARG A 66 -48.39 -4.32 -4.46
CA ARG A 66 -47.81 -4.56 -3.12
C ARG A 66 -48.92 -4.79 -2.09
N GLN A 67 -49.14 -6.06 -1.73
CA GLN A 67 -49.64 -6.38 -0.40
C GLN A 67 -48.59 -5.89 0.61
N THR A 68 -49.02 -5.05 1.55
CA THR A 68 -48.21 -4.64 2.70
C THR A 68 -48.09 -5.81 3.69
N PRO A 69 -46.88 -6.24 4.11
CA PRO A 69 -46.77 -7.15 5.25
C PRO A 69 -47.23 -6.44 6.53
N SER A 70 -47.86 -7.19 7.43
CA SER A 70 -48.49 -6.67 8.65
C SER A 70 -47.46 -6.13 9.67
N PRO A 71 -47.87 -5.22 10.58
CA PRO A 71 -46.92 -4.44 11.40
C PRO A 71 -46.21 -5.18 12.54
N ASP A 72 -46.44 -6.47 12.76
CA ASP A 72 -46.08 -7.12 14.03
C ASP A 72 -44.81 -7.98 14.02
N GLU A 73 -44.13 -8.15 12.88
CA GLU A 73 -42.99 -9.08 12.76
C GLU A 73 -41.61 -8.40 12.65
N ASN A 74 -41.32 -7.41 13.50
CA ASN A 74 -39.97 -6.81 13.50
C ASN A 74 -39.51 -6.30 14.88
N LYS A 75 -39.53 -7.18 15.89
CA LYS A 75 -39.06 -6.84 17.24
C LYS A 75 -37.81 -7.58 17.75
N ASP A 76 -37.23 -8.51 17.00
CA ASP A 76 -36.07 -9.28 17.52
C ASP A 76 -34.84 -9.39 16.60
N ILE A 77 -34.73 -8.61 15.52
CA ILE A 77 -33.54 -8.65 14.67
C ILE A 77 -32.43 -7.76 15.28
N LYS A 78 -31.67 -8.33 16.23
CA LYS A 78 -30.34 -7.82 16.57
C LYS A 78 -29.52 -7.72 15.27
N PRO A 79 -28.78 -6.63 15.01
CA PRO A 79 -27.93 -6.53 13.82
C PRO A 79 -26.96 -7.71 13.80
N GLN A 80 -27.23 -8.66 12.90
CA GLN A 80 -26.33 -9.78 12.72
C GLN A 80 -25.01 -9.21 12.17
N PRO A 81 -23.85 -9.53 12.80
CA PRO A 81 -22.58 -9.14 12.22
C PRO A 81 -22.49 -9.73 10.81
N ALA A 82 -22.13 -8.88 9.84
CA ALA A 82 -21.98 -9.25 8.44
C ALA A 82 -21.29 -10.62 8.31
N PRO A 83 -21.80 -11.53 7.47
CA PRO A 83 -21.32 -12.90 7.41
C PRO A 83 -19.81 -12.90 7.19
N LYS A 84 -19.07 -13.48 8.15
CA LYS A 84 -17.62 -13.70 8.04
C LYS A 84 -17.41 -14.70 6.90
N GLN A 85 -17.26 -14.20 5.67
CA GLN A 85 -16.82 -15.01 4.54
C GLN A 85 -15.50 -15.67 4.94
N LYS A 86 -15.52 -16.97 5.20
CA LYS A 86 -14.30 -17.79 5.31
C LYS A 86 -13.59 -17.65 3.97
N SER A 87 -12.35 -17.14 3.97
CA SER A 87 -11.58 -16.95 2.76
C SER A 87 -11.30 -18.32 2.14
N VAL A 88 -11.98 -18.63 1.04
CA VAL A 88 -11.72 -19.83 0.22
C VAL A 88 -10.36 -19.73 -0.49
N TYR A 89 -9.73 -18.56 -0.46
CA TYR A 89 -8.48 -18.26 -1.14
C TYR A 89 -7.24 -18.69 -0.34
N ASP A 90 -6.27 -19.30 -1.04
CA ASP A 90 -4.92 -19.56 -0.52
C ASP A 90 -4.22 -18.24 -0.13
N VAL A 91 -3.38 -18.26 0.92
CA VAL A 91 -2.66 -17.08 1.43
C VAL A 91 -1.91 -16.36 0.32
N LYS A 92 -1.29 -17.14 -0.58
CA LYS A 92 -0.59 -16.64 -1.75
C LYS A 92 -1.52 -15.85 -2.67
N GLU A 93 -2.72 -16.35 -2.94
CA GLU A 93 -3.68 -15.66 -3.81
C GLU A 93 -4.18 -14.35 -3.20
N ILE A 94 -4.50 -14.35 -1.90
CA ILE A 94 -4.92 -13.14 -1.18
C ILE A 94 -3.82 -12.07 -1.27
N TYR A 95 -2.57 -12.48 -1.06
CA TYR A 95 -1.41 -11.60 -1.14
C TYR A 95 -1.17 -11.07 -2.56
N GLU A 96 -1.22 -11.92 -3.59
CA GLU A 96 -1.03 -11.48 -4.98
C GLU A 96 -2.14 -10.50 -5.42
N ARG A 97 -3.39 -10.74 -5.02
CA ARG A 97 -4.49 -9.81 -5.26
C ARG A 97 -4.25 -8.46 -4.55
N ALA A 98 -3.74 -8.49 -3.32
CA ALA A 98 -3.37 -7.28 -2.58
C ALA A 98 -2.28 -6.48 -3.32
N ARG A 99 -1.28 -7.15 -3.89
CA ARG A 99 -0.23 -6.52 -4.70
C ARG A 99 -0.77 -5.89 -5.97
N ILE A 100 -1.69 -6.56 -6.67
CA ILE A 100 -2.35 -6.01 -7.86
C ILE A 100 -3.11 -4.73 -7.50
N TYR A 101 -3.89 -4.74 -6.41
CA TYR A 101 -4.58 -3.54 -5.95
C TYR A 101 -3.63 -2.43 -5.55
N TYR A 102 -2.52 -2.76 -4.90
CA TYR A 102 -1.49 -1.79 -4.53
C TYR A 102 -0.91 -1.09 -5.76
N LYS A 103 -0.50 -1.86 -6.78
CA LYS A 103 0.03 -1.34 -8.05
C LYS A 103 -0.99 -0.47 -8.79
N ASN A 104 -2.27 -0.83 -8.72
CA ASN A 104 -3.35 -0.04 -9.33
C ASN A 104 -3.75 1.20 -8.50
N GLY A 105 -3.04 1.53 -7.42
CA GLY A 105 -3.36 2.66 -6.55
C GLY A 105 -4.62 2.48 -5.70
N ARG A 106 -5.23 1.28 -5.69
CA ARG A 106 -6.39 0.92 -4.86
C ARG A 106 -5.93 0.57 -3.44
N LEU A 107 -5.34 1.56 -2.76
CA LEU A 107 -4.66 1.38 -1.48
C LEU A 107 -5.58 0.85 -0.37
N LYS A 108 -6.85 1.27 -0.35
CA LYS A 108 -7.83 0.78 0.63
C LYS A 108 -8.09 -0.73 0.49
N ASP A 109 -8.24 -1.20 -0.75
CA ASP A 109 -8.43 -2.62 -1.04
C ASP A 109 -7.17 -3.44 -0.75
N ALA A 110 -6.02 -2.93 -1.17
CA ALA A 110 -4.72 -3.54 -0.88
C ALA A 110 -4.50 -3.69 0.63
N LYS A 111 -4.77 -2.64 1.41
CA LYS A 111 -4.65 -2.65 2.87
C LYS A 111 -5.55 -3.70 3.51
N ARG A 112 -6.81 -3.79 3.07
CA ARG A 112 -7.75 -4.82 3.55
C ARG A 112 -7.20 -6.22 3.30
N LEU A 113 -6.75 -6.51 2.08
CA LEU A 113 -6.24 -7.83 1.73
C LEU A 113 -4.90 -8.14 2.41
N TYR A 114 -3.98 -7.18 2.56
CA TYR A 114 -2.75 -7.43 3.33
C TYR A 114 -3.04 -7.73 4.80
N LYS A 115 -4.03 -7.04 5.42
CA LYS A 115 -4.48 -7.39 6.77
C LYS A 115 -5.09 -8.78 6.83
N GLU A 116 -5.83 -9.18 5.80
CA GLU A 116 -6.36 -10.54 5.69
C GLU A 116 -5.27 -11.59 5.53
N THR A 117 -4.25 -11.34 4.68
CA THR A 117 -3.05 -12.17 4.57
C THR A 117 -2.41 -12.35 5.94
N LEU A 118 -2.23 -11.28 6.71
CA LEU A 118 -1.62 -11.33 8.05
C LEU A 118 -2.53 -11.95 9.12
N ARG A 119 -3.83 -12.04 8.89
CA ARG A 119 -4.76 -12.77 9.77
C ARG A 119 -4.60 -14.28 9.61
N VAL A 120 -4.35 -14.74 8.38
CA VAL A 120 -4.19 -16.17 8.06
C VAL A 120 -2.74 -16.62 8.22
N ALA A 121 -1.79 -15.81 7.78
CA ALA A 121 -0.35 -16.02 7.89
C ALA A 121 0.31 -14.81 8.57
N PRO A 122 0.35 -14.79 9.92
CA PRO A 122 0.85 -13.65 10.68
C PRO A 122 2.28 -13.24 10.34
N ASP A 123 3.12 -14.19 9.93
CA ASP A 123 4.55 -13.99 9.68
C ASP A 123 4.86 -13.79 8.19
N HIS A 124 3.86 -13.45 7.38
CA HIS A 124 4.05 -13.16 5.96
C HIS A 124 4.80 -11.84 5.74
N ILE A 125 6.13 -11.95 5.60
CA ILE A 125 7.08 -10.82 5.52
C ILE A 125 6.70 -9.79 4.44
N GLY A 126 6.34 -10.25 3.23
CA GLY A 126 5.95 -9.34 2.14
C GLY A 126 4.68 -8.53 2.44
N ALA A 127 3.76 -9.11 3.20
CA ALA A 127 2.52 -8.43 3.58
C ALA A 127 2.78 -7.42 4.69
N LEU A 128 3.63 -7.75 5.67
CA LEU A 128 4.12 -6.80 6.68
C LEU A 128 4.78 -5.58 6.01
N ASN A 129 5.71 -5.81 5.07
CA ASN A 129 6.39 -4.72 4.38
C ASN A 129 5.43 -3.83 3.59
N ASN A 130 4.59 -4.41 2.73
CA ASN A 130 3.70 -3.62 1.88
C ASN A 130 2.59 -2.92 2.68
N LEU A 131 2.09 -3.54 3.75
CA LEU A 131 1.18 -2.88 4.68
C LEU A 131 1.87 -1.71 5.40
N GLY A 132 3.13 -1.88 5.80
CA GLY A 132 3.95 -0.82 6.35
C GLY A 132 4.09 0.37 5.40
N VAL A 133 4.32 0.13 4.10
CA VAL A 133 4.39 1.19 3.08
C VAL A 133 3.06 1.92 2.95
N ILE A 134 1.92 1.21 2.94
CA ILE A 134 0.60 1.87 2.93
C ILE A 134 0.42 2.77 4.17
N TYR A 135 0.84 2.30 5.35
CA TYR A 135 0.77 3.13 6.56
C TYR A 135 1.64 4.38 6.48
N ILE A 136 2.79 4.34 5.80
CA ILE A 136 3.55 5.55 5.51
C ILE A 136 2.73 6.54 4.66
N GLN A 137 2.06 6.05 3.61
CA GLN A 137 1.23 6.89 2.74
C GLN A 137 0.06 7.55 3.50
N GLU A 138 -0.45 6.86 4.52
CA GLU A 138 -1.47 7.37 5.45
C GLU A 138 -0.88 8.25 6.58
N LYS A 139 0.44 8.45 6.61
CA LYS A 139 1.19 9.15 7.67
C LYS A 139 1.12 8.50 9.06
N ASP A 140 0.65 7.25 9.14
CA ASP A 140 0.71 6.44 10.35
C ASP A 140 2.09 5.79 10.49
N PHE A 141 3.07 6.63 10.83
CA PHE A 141 4.45 6.20 11.02
C PHE A 141 4.62 5.22 12.19
N GLN A 142 3.68 5.15 13.12
CA GLN A 142 3.78 4.19 14.22
C GLN A 142 3.43 2.79 13.72
N ALA A 143 2.29 2.63 13.04
CA ALA A 143 1.89 1.35 12.47
C ALA A 143 2.89 0.88 11.41
N ALA A 144 3.42 1.79 10.59
CA ALA A 144 4.47 1.47 9.63
C ALA A 144 5.71 0.87 10.31
N ARG A 145 6.24 1.54 11.34
CA ARG A 145 7.40 1.05 12.10
C ARG A 145 7.16 -0.32 12.71
N ASN A 146 6.02 -0.54 13.36
CA ASN A 146 5.69 -1.82 13.97
C ASN A 146 5.73 -2.97 12.95
N ASN A 147 5.22 -2.73 11.74
CA ASN A 147 5.25 -3.72 10.66
C ASN A 147 6.67 -3.99 10.15
N PHE A 148 7.48 -2.95 9.92
CA PHE A 148 8.86 -3.12 9.47
C PHE A 148 9.75 -3.78 10.51
N GLU A 149 9.64 -3.41 11.78
CA GLU A 149 10.38 -4.05 12.87
C GLU A 149 10.00 -5.53 13.01
N ARG A 150 8.72 -5.88 12.80
CA ARG A 150 8.29 -7.28 12.77
C ARG A 150 8.87 -8.02 11.56
N ALA A 151 8.87 -7.42 10.38
CA ALA A 151 9.48 -7.99 9.18
C ALA A 151 10.99 -8.23 9.37
N ILE A 152 11.70 -7.30 10.02
CA ILE A 152 13.12 -7.43 10.38
C ILE A 152 13.35 -8.60 11.34
N ARG A 153 12.52 -8.75 12.38
CA ARG A 153 12.65 -9.88 13.32
C ARG A 153 12.48 -11.22 12.63
N LEU A 154 11.54 -11.32 11.68
CA LEU A 154 11.28 -12.56 10.93
C LEU A 154 12.35 -12.85 9.88
N LYS A 155 12.89 -11.80 9.23
CA LYS A 155 13.94 -11.94 8.21
C LYS A 155 14.94 -10.79 8.30
N PRO A 156 16.02 -10.93 9.10
CA PRO A 156 17.05 -9.89 9.26
C PRO A 156 17.84 -9.56 7.99
N GLY A 157 17.78 -10.43 6.97
CA GLY A 157 18.39 -10.19 5.65
C GLY A 157 17.47 -9.48 4.65
N TYR A 158 16.27 -9.05 5.06
CA TYR A 158 15.35 -8.36 4.15
C TYR A 158 15.61 -6.86 4.15
N VAL A 159 16.05 -6.33 3.01
CA VAL A 159 16.56 -4.94 2.86
C VAL A 159 15.45 -3.89 3.04
N ASP A 160 14.30 -4.09 2.38
CA ASP A 160 13.26 -3.07 2.25
C ASP A 160 12.78 -2.48 3.59
N PRO A 161 12.53 -3.28 4.66
CA PRO A 161 12.17 -2.75 5.97
C PRO A 161 13.23 -1.83 6.59
N TYR A 162 14.53 -2.13 6.44
CA TYR A 162 15.59 -1.25 6.95
C TYR A 162 15.61 0.08 6.21
N TYR A 163 15.50 0.04 4.87
CA TYR A 163 15.45 1.25 4.05
C TYR A 163 14.23 2.11 4.38
N ASN A 164 13.04 1.49 4.47
CA ASN A 164 11.80 2.20 4.83
C ASN A 164 11.87 2.84 6.22
N LEU A 165 12.48 2.17 7.21
CA LEU A 165 12.73 2.77 8.52
C LEU A 165 13.69 3.96 8.44
N ALA A 166 14.75 3.88 7.62
CA ALA A 166 15.66 4.99 7.40
C ALA A 166 14.91 6.23 6.86
N CYS A 167 14.06 6.06 5.84
CA CYS A 167 13.24 7.13 5.28
C CYS A 167 12.28 7.74 6.33
N ILE A 168 11.58 6.91 7.11
CA ILE A 168 10.70 7.38 8.20
C ILE A 168 11.49 8.24 9.20
N TYR A 169 12.65 7.77 9.65
CA TYR A 169 13.45 8.50 10.63
C TYR A 169 14.06 9.78 10.05
N ALA A 170 14.45 9.80 8.76
CA ALA A 170 14.93 10.99 8.08
C ALA A 170 13.83 12.06 7.99
N VAL A 171 12.62 11.69 7.52
CA VAL A 171 11.48 12.62 7.44
C VAL A 171 11.15 13.21 8.81
N LYS A 172 11.22 12.41 9.88
CA LYS A 172 11.02 12.85 11.27
C LYS A 172 12.24 13.56 11.90
N SER A 173 13.25 13.92 11.13
CA SER A 173 14.49 14.58 11.59
C SER A 173 15.28 13.82 12.66
N LYS A 174 15.09 12.50 12.79
CA LYS A 174 15.85 11.63 13.70
C LYS A 174 17.06 11.05 12.97
N LEU A 175 17.97 11.93 12.56
CA LEU A 175 19.03 11.64 11.58
C LEU A 175 19.97 10.51 12.02
N LYS A 176 20.40 10.48 13.29
CA LYS A 176 21.25 9.39 13.83
C LYS A 176 20.60 8.00 13.69
N LYS A 177 19.30 7.88 13.98
CA LYS A 177 18.58 6.61 13.80
C LYS A 177 18.45 6.25 12.32
N SER A 178 18.16 7.25 11.48
CA SER A 178 18.07 7.06 10.03
C SER A 178 19.37 6.51 9.45
N LEU A 179 20.51 7.10 9.80
CA LEU A 179 21.85 6.63 9.38
C LEU A 179 22.13 5.19 9.82
N GLY A 180 21.76 4.83 11.06
CA GLY A 180 21.93 3.46 11.55
C GLY A 180 21.15 2.43 10.72
N TYR A 181 19.88 2.72 10.41
CA TYR A 181 19.05 1.86 9.56
C TYR A 181 19.54 1.82 8.11
N LEU A 182 19.95 2.97 7.55
CA LEU A 182 20.47 3.06 6.19
C LEU A 182 21.79 2.29 6.04
N LYS A 183 22.69 2.41 7.02
CA LYS A 183 23.94 1.64 7.08
C LYS A 183 23.68 0.14 7.05
N LYS A 184 22.67 -0.31 7.78
CA LYS A 184 22.27 -1.73 7.76
C LYS A 184 21.71 -2.13 6.40
N ALA A 185 20.86 -1.33 5.77
CA ALA A 185 20.36 -1.59 4.42
C ALA A 185 21.49 -1.68 3.39
N VAL A 186 22.44 -0.74 3.39
CA VAL A 186 23.63 -0.72 2.51
C VAL A 186 24.54 -1.93 2.75
N SER A 187 24.66 -2.41 3.98
CA SER A 187 25.45 -3.62 4.28
C SER A 187 24.82 -4.91 3.74
N LEU A 188 23.50 -4.92 3.53
CA LEU A 188 22.76 -6.06 3.00
C LEU A 188 22.70 -6.02 1.47
N ASP A 189 22.58 -4.82 0.88
CA ASP A 189 22.55 -4.61 -0.56
C ASP A 189 23.22 -3.26 -0.90
N GLN A 190 24.35 -3.33 -1.61
CA GLN A 190 25.12 -2.13 -1.96
C GLN A 190 24.38 -1.20 -2.94
N SER A 191 23.42 -1.71 -3.72
CA SER A 191 22.61 -0.90 -4.63
C SER A 191 21.75 0.15 -3.91
N VAL A 192 21.50 -0.05 -2.61
CA VAL A 192 20.84 0.95 -1.74
C VAL A 192 21.57 2.30 -1.75
N ARG A 193 22.89 2.30 -1.99
CA ARG A 193 23.66 3.55 -2.12
C ARG A 193 23.14 4.42 -3.25
N ASP A 194 22.82 3.82 -4.39
CA ASP A 194 22.33 4.55 -5.57
C ASP A 194 20.95 5.15 -5.31
N TRP A 195 20.05 4.38 -4.70
CA TRP A 195 18.73 4.85 -4.29
C TRP A 195 18.84 6.00 -3.29
N ALA A 196 19.70 5.85 -2.28
CA ALA A 196 19.82 6.83 -1.21
C ALA A 196 20.32 8.20 -1.68
N ARG A 197 21.17 8.27 -2.71
CA ARG A 197 21.68 9.54 -3.27
C ARG A 197 20.54 10.41 -3.81
N VAL A 198 19.59 9.80 -4.50
CA VAL A 198 18.53 10.52 -5.23
C VAL A 198 17.23 10.64 -4.45
N ASP A 199 17.00 9.79 -3.45
CA ASP A 199 15.77 9.80 -2.67
C ASP A 199 15.54 11.13 -1.92
N ASN A 200 14.34 11.67 -2.07
CA ASN A 200 13.93 12.92 -1.44
C ASN A 200 13.67 12.75 0.06
N ASP A 201 13.28 11.56 0.51
CA ASP A 201 13.02 11.30 1.94
C ASP A 201 14.29 11.40 2.77
N LEU A 202 15.42 11.09 2.14
CA LEU A 202 16.76 11.15 2.73
C LEU A 202 17.45 12.49 2.48
N LYS A 203 16.77 13.49 1.88
CA LYS A 203 17.35 14.81 1.59
C LYS A 203 17.98 15.47 2.82
N LYS A 204 17.39 15.27 4.00
CA LYS A 204 17.92 15.83 5.28
C LYS A 204 19.25 15.20 5.73
N LEU A 205 19.66 14.08 5.14
CA LEU A 205 20.95 13.44 5.42
C LEU A 205 22.08 13.98 4.53
N ARG A 206 21.75 14.66 3.43
CA ARG A 206 22.75 15.23 2.50
C ARG A 206 23.61 16.26 3.22
N GLY A 207 24.91 16.21 3.00
CA GLY A 207 25.90 17.04 3.68
C GLY A 207 26.35 16.52 5.06
N ILE A 208 25.74 15.45 5.59
CA ILE A 208 26.29 14.76 6.77
C ILE A 208 27.49 13.91 6.31
N PRO A 209 28.69 14.07 6.86
CA PRO A 209 29.88 13.33 6.41
C PRO A 209 29.68 11.81 6.38
N GLU A 210 29.04 11.24 7.41
CA GLU A 210 28.74 9.80 7.48
C GLU A 210 27.83 9.34 6.33
N PHE A 211 26.84 10.15 5.94
CA PHE A 211 25.97 9.83 4.81
C PHE A 211 26.74 9.87 3.49
N GLU A 212 27.52 10.93 3.27
CA GLU A 212 28.30 11.11 2.05
C GLU A 212 29.33 9.99 1.85
N GLU A 213 30.02 9.58 2.92
CA GLU A 213 30.93 8.44 2.87
C GLU A 213 30.19 7.13 2.53
N MET A 214 29.02 6.92 3.13
CA MET A 214 28.21 5.72 2.92
C MET A 214 27.77 5.56 1.47
N VAL A 215 27.39 6.65 0.80
CA VAL A 215 26.90 6.62 -0.59
C VAL A 215 28.00 6.74 -1.66
N LYS A 216 29.22 7.17 -1.28
CA LYS A 216 30.39 7.30 -2.17
C LYS A 216 31.02 5.97 -2.56
N LYS A 217 31.04 4.96 -1.67
CA LYS A 217 31.66 3.66 -1.96
C LYS A 217 30.93 3.00 -3.15
N GLY A 218 31.57 2.92 -4.29
CA GLY A 218 30.94 2.42 -5.52
C GLY A 218 31.85 2.48 -6.72
N LYS A 219 33.13 2.12 -6.54
CA LYS A 219 34.07 1.71 -7.58
C LYS A 219 35.12 0.83 -6.91
N ASP A 220 34.95 -0.48 -7.04
CA ASP A 220 36.02 -1.49 -7.09
C ASP A 220 35.52 -2.58 -8.05
#